data_AF-A0A6C0C6E4-F1
#
_entry.id   AF-A0A6C0C6E4-F1
#
_cell.length_a   1.000
_cell.length_b   1.000
_cell.length_c   1.000
_cell.angle_alpha   90.00
_cell.angle_beta   90.00
_cell.angle_gamma   90.00
#
_symmetry.space_group_name_H-M   'P 1'
#
loop_
_entity.id
_entity.type
_entity.pdbx_description
1 polymer ?
#
loop_
_entity_poly.entity_id
_entity_poly.type
_entity_poly.pdbx_seq_one_letter_code
_entity_poly.pdbx_strand_id
1 'polypeptide(L)'
;MSITLNVSGKIFKVSRDVLCRSELFNGMLADCEIDNEIVISRSAKLFEHIYAYLVDDKYPYPQKYHSELDYYLIPYEFDSLYNANKEIKADISQLMKNQCNVMQEIMVLTLTRETEHRKCMHDNCDMEPYEGHLLCWRHHEQCCYSDNCYNTCDKRIKVNQAYCDKHVLHYFKV
;
A
#
# COMPACT_ATOMS: atom_id res chain seq x y z
N MET A 1 41.19 8.84 -5.64
CA MET A 1 41.77 7.49 -5.89
C MET A 1 40.64 6.57 -6.31
N SER A 2 40.84 5.70 -7.31
CA SER A 2 39.80 4.76 -7.78
C SER A 2 39.94 3.40 -7.13
N ILE A 3 38.83 2.77 -6.77
CA ILE A 3 38.74 1.42 -6.21
C ILE A 3 38.10 0.50 -7.26
N THR A 4 38.62 -0.72 -7.38
CA THR A 4 38.02 -1.78 -8.18
C THR A 4 37.04 -2.56 -7.32
N LEU A 5 35.77 -2.57 -7.71
CA LEU A 5 34.71 -3.33 -7.06
C LEU A 5 34.22 -4.43 -8.01
N ASN A 6 34.17 -5.66 -7.55
CA ASN A 6 33.67 -6.79 -8.32
C ASN A 6 32.38 -7.31 -7.70
N VAL A 7 31.26 -7.00 -8.36
CA VAL A 7 29.93 -7.39 -7.90
C VAL A 7 29.47 -8.57 -8.73
N SER A 8 29.53 -9.77 -8.14
CA SER A 8 29.19 -11.04 -8.80
C SER A 8 29.77 -11.21 -10.21
N GLY A 9 31.05 -10.89 -10.38
CA GLY A 9 31.77 -11.02 -11.65
C GLY A 9 31.74 -9.76 -12.54
N LYS A 10 30.95 -8.73 -12.20
CA LYS A 10 30.96 -7.46 -12.92
C LYS A 10 31.89 -6.46 -12.23
N ILE A 11 32.85 -5.94 -12.99
CA ILE A 11 33.85 -5.01 -12.48
C ILE A 11 33.36 -3.57 -12.62
N PHE A 12 33.39 -2.83 -11.52
CA PHE A 12 33.12 -1.41 -11.41
C PHE A 12 34.39 -0.70 -10.95
N LYS A 13 34.80 0.33 -11.69
CA LYS A 13 35.84 1.26 -11.24
C LYS A 13 35.15 2.49 -10.68
N VAL A 14 35.23 2.66 -9.36
CA VAL A 14 34.49 3.70 -8.63
C VAL A 14 35.44 4.64 -7.91
N SER A 15 35.04 5.91 -7.76
CA SER A 15 35.82 6.83 -6.93
C SER A 15 35.69 6.45 -5.46
N ARG A 16 36.81 6.46 -4.73
CA ARG A 16 36.83 6.25 -3.28
C ARG A 16 35.87 7.21 -2.57
N ASP A 17 35.85 8.48 -2.97
CA ASP A 17 35.03 9.51 -2.32
C ASP A 17 33.53 9.25 -2.47
N VAL A 18 33.11 8.71 -3.62
CA VAL A 18 31.71 8.33 -3.86
C VAL A 18 31.37 7.08 -3.07
N LEU A 19 32.27 6.09 -3.07
CA LEU A 19 32.06 4.82 -2.38
C LEU A 19 31.96 5.01 -0.86
N CYS A 20 32.77 5.89 -0.27
CA CYS A 20 32.76 6.24 1.15
C CYS A 20 31.50 6.98 1.62
N ARG A 21 30.56 7.34 0.72
CA ARG A 21 29.23 7.82 1.13
C ARG A 21 28.36 6.70 1.70
N SER A 22 28.71 5.44 1.43
CA SER A 22 28.15 4.28 2.11
C SER A 22 28.95 4.00 3.37
N GLU A 23 28.27 3.86 4.51
CA GLU A 23 28.93 3.62 5.80
C GLU A 23 29.65 2.27 5.82
N LEU A 24 29.13 1.29 5.10
CA LEU A 24 29.77 -0.03 4.93
C LEU A 24 31.19 0.13 4.37
N PHE A 25 31.33 0.84 3.26
CA PHE A 25 32.64 1.05 2.64
C PHE A 25 33.49 2.04 3.42
N ASN A 26 32.88 3.05 4.05
CA ASN A 26 33.61 4.01 4.86
C ASN A 26 34.32 3.32 6.04
N GLY A 27 33.61 2.46 6.78
CA GLY A 27 34.20 1.68 7.87
C GLY A 27 35.26 0.70 7.35
N MET A 28 34.94 -0.05 6.29
CA MET A 28 35.87 -1.02 5.71
C MET A 28 37.18 -0.38 5.22
N LEU A 29 37.12 0.79 4.59
CA LEU A 29 38.27 1.48 4.02
C LEU A 29 39.05 2.33 5.04
N ALA A 30 38.49 2.57 6.22
CA ALA A 30 39.19 3.25 7.32
C ALA A 30 40.16 2.28 8.02
N ASP A 31 39.76 1.02 8.19
CA ASP A 31 40.50 0.03 8.97
C ASP A 31 41.40 -0.90 8.12
N CYS A 32 41.25 -0.89 6.79
CA CYS A 32 41.98 -1.77 5.89
C CYS A 32 42.64 -1.02 4.73
N GLU A 33 43.95 -1.26 4.54
CA GLU A 33 44.62 -0.95 3.28
C GLU A 33 44.20 -1.98 2.22
N ILE A 34 43.22 -1.62 1.40
CA ILE A 34 42.75 -2.49 0.30
C ILE A 34 43.64 -2.27 -0.92
N ASP A 35 44.51 -3.24 -1.18
CA ASP A 35 45.53 -3.14 -2.23
C ASP A 35 45.00 -3.27 -3.66
N ASN A 36 43.85 -3.93 -3.92
CA ASN A 36 43.44 -4.21 -5.30
C ASN A 36 41.93 -4.21 -5.57
N GLU A 37 41.15 -5.06 -4.90
CA GLU A 37 39.78 -5.38 -5.32
C GLU A 37 38.86 -5.69 -4.13
N ILE A 38 37.66 -5.14 -4.14
CA ILE A 38 36.58 -5.49 -3.21
C ILE A 38 35.59 -6.38 -3.93
N VAL A 39 35.39 -7.61 -3.44
CA VAL A 39 34.45 -8.57 -4.03
C VAL A 39 33.14 -8.62 -3.24
N ILE A 40 32.01 -8.51 -3.92
CA ILE A 40 30.68 -8.46 -3.33
C ILE A 40 29.75 -9.43 -4.05
N SER A 41 29.18 -10.38 -3.31
CA SER A 41 28.23 -11.36 -3.81
C SER A 41 26.79 -10.81 -3.82
N ARG A 42 26.56 -9.70 -4.53
CA ARG A 42 25.24 -9.05 -4.72
C ARG A 42 24.91 -8.88 -6.20
N SER A 43 23.70 -8.41 -6.50
CA SER A 43 23.28 -8.18 -7.88
C SER A 43 24.02 -7.00 -8.50
N ALA A 44 24.82 -7.25 -9.53
CA ALA A 44 25.53 -6.21 -10.27
C ALA A 44 24.58 -5.19 -10.91
N LYS A 45 23.39 -5.64 -11.35
CA LYS A 45 22.36 -4.77 -11.91
C LYS A 45 21.78 -3.82 -10.86
N LEU A 46 21.57 -4.31 -9.64
CA LEU A 46 21.08 -3.46 -8.56
C LEU A 46 22.17 -2.51 -8.06
N PHE A 47 23.42 -2.94 -8.11
CA PHE A 47 24.55 -2.08 -7.76
C PHE A 47 24.68 -0.86 -8.68
N GLU A 48 24.25 -0.92 -9.94
CA GLU A 48 24.18 0.28 -10.80
C GLU A 48 23.27 1.37 -10.22
N HIS A 49 22.12 0.98 -9.65
CA HIS A 49 21.23 1.91 -8.96
C HIS A 49 21.86 2.45 -7.68
N ILE A 50 22.56 1.60 -6.92
CA ILE A 50 23.29 2.01 -5.71
C ILE A 50 24.36 3.03 -6.07
N TYR A 51 25.17 2.75 -7.08
CA TYR A 51 26.22 3.65 -7.53
C TYR A 51 25.65 4.99 -8.02
N ALA A 52 24.57 4.96 -8.82
CA ALA A 52 23.91 6.19 -9.26
C ALA A 52 23.39 7.02 -8.08
N TYR A 53 22.81 6.37 -7.06
CA TYR A 53 22.33 7.03 -5.85
C TYR A 53 23.45 7.59 -4.96
N LEU A 54 24.59 6.90 -4.89
CA LEU A 54 25.78 7.41 -4.22
C LEU A 54 26.36 8.64 -4.94
N VAL A 55 26.24 8.72 -6.26
CA VAL A 55 26.70 9.88 -7.05
C VAL A 55 25.74 11.07 -6.88
N ASP A 56 24.45 10.83 -6.99
CA ASP A 56 23.37 11.82 -6.97
C ASP A 56 22.26 11.41 -5.98
N ASP A 57 22.11 12.19 -4.91
CA ASP A 57 21.11 11.98 -3.86
C ASP A 57 19.66 12.17 -4.36
N LYS A 58 19.49 12.80 -5.54
CA LYS A 58 18.20 12.98 -6.20
C LYS A 58 17.90 11.89 -7.23
N TYR A 59 18.78 10.91 -7.38
CA TYR A 59 18.54 9.78 -8.27
C TYR A 59 17.23 9.06 -7.87
N PRO A 60 16.30 8.80 -8.81
CA PRO A 60 15.01 8.18 -8.52
C PRO A 60 15.16 6.68 -8.22
N TYR A 61 15.71 6.37 -7.06
CA TYR A 61 16.01 5.01 -6.65
C TYR A 61 14.72 4.20 -6.45
N PRO A 62 14.55 3.02 -7.10
CA PRO A 62 13.32 2.26 -7.00
C PRO A 62 13.05 1.73 -5.58
N GLN A 63 11.91 2.09 -5.00
CA GLN A 63 11.51 1.71 -3.63
C GLN A 63 11.49 0.18 -3.41
N LYS A 64 11.21 -0.59 -4.46
CA LYS A 64 11.21 -2.07 -4.40
C LYS A 64 12.58 -2.69 -4.09
N TYR A 65 13.66 -1.92 -4.19
CA TYR A 65 15.04 -2.37 -3.96
C TYR A 65 15.70 -1.73 -2.73
N HIS A 66 14.93 -1.10 -1.83
CA HIS A 66 15.45 -0.43 -0.64
C HIS A 66 16.36 -1.32 0.23
N SER A 67 16.14 -2.64 0.25
CA SER A 67 16.98 -3.59 0.99
C SER A 67 18.44 -3.64 0.52
N GLU A 68 18.74 -3.19 -0.71
CA GLU A 68 20.13 -2.99 -1.12
C GLU A 68 20.74 -1.76 -0.43
N LEU A 69 19.99 -0.65 -0.28
CA LEU A 69 20.46 0.52 0.48
C LEU A 69 20.76 0.16 1.93
N ASP A 70 19.91 -0.68 2.54
CA ASP A 70 20.14 -1.23 3.88
C ASP A 70 21.44 -2.05 3.93
N TYR A 71 21.67 -2.93 2.95
CA TYR A 71 22.88 -3.75 2.89
C TYR A 71 24.16 -2.90 2.79
N TYR A 72 24.13 -1.86 1.95
CA TYR A 72 25.26 -0.94 1.79
C TYR A 72 25.33 0.13 2.88
N LEU A 73 24.44 0.11 3.88
CA LEU A 73 24.37 1.12 4.96
C LEU A 73 24.36 2.55 4.39
N ILE A 74 23.48 2.80 3.43
CA ILE A 74 23.28 4.13 2.83
C ILE A 74 22.06 4.75 3.49
N PRO A 75 22.15 5.95 4.09
CA PRO A 75 20.99 6.64 4.65
C PRO A 75 20.00 7.04 3.55
N TYR A 76 18.70 6.80 3.78
CA TYR A 76 17.63 7.22 2.87
C TYR A 76 16.31 7.45 3.64
N GLU A 77 15.40 8.22 3.04
CA GLU A 77 14.02 8.33 3.49
C GLU A 77 13.13 7.42 2.64
N PHE A 78 12.46 6.43 3.23
CA PHE A 78 11.70 5.42 2.45
C PHE A 78 10.60 6.02 1.57
N ASP A 79 9.97 7.12 2.01
CA ASP A 79 8.91 7.81 1.29
C ASP A 79 9.40 8.68 0.12
N SER A 80 10.69 8.99 0.07
CA SER A 80 11.32 9.74 -1.02
C SER A 80 11.75 8.85 -2.19
N LEU A 81 11.78 7.52 -1.99
CA LEU A 81 12.13 6.56 -3.02
C LEU A 81 11.09 6.50 -4.15
N TYR A 82 11.55 6.24 -5.37
CA TYR A 82 10.70 6.17 -6.55
C TYR A 82 9.76 4.97 -6.50
N ASN A 83 8.46 5.24 -6.59
CA ASN A 83 7.41 4.23 -6.66
C ASN A 83 6.54 4.45 -7.90
N ALA A 84 6.82 3.67 -8.94
CA ALA A 84 6.08 3.70 -10.21
C ALA A 84 4.57 3.49 -10.07
N ASN A 85 4.13 2.85 -8.98
CA ASN A 85 2.73 2.51 -8.76
C ASN A 85 2.03 3.47 -7.78
N LYS A 86 2.67 4.55 -7.33
CA LYS A 86 2.11 5.44 -6.31
C LYS A 86 0.81 6.10 -6.79
N GLU A 87 0.83 6.68 -7.99
CA GLU A 87 -0.33 7.33 -8.60
C GLU A 87 -1.42 6.32 -8.92
N ILE A 88 -1.05 5.19 -9.57
CA ILE A 88 -1.99 4.12 -9.91
C ILE A 88 -2.70 3.58 -8.66
N LYS A 89 -1.99 3.40 -7.54
CA LYS A 89 -2.62 2.97 -6.27
C LYS A 89 -3.58 4.00 -5.71
N ALA A 90 -3.26 5.30 -5.83
CA ALA A 90 -4.16 6.37 -5.41
C ALA A 90 -5.44 6.39 -6.26
N ASP A 91 -5.30 6.28 -7.59
CA ASP A 91 -6.43 6.23 -8.52
C ASP A 91 -7.32 5.01 -8.27
N ILE A 92 -6.73 3.82 -8.11
CA ILE A 92 -7.48 2.60 -7.76
C ILE A 92 -8.24 2.79 -6.45
N SER A 93 -7.60 3.37 -5.43
CA SER A 93 -8.25 3.62 -4.14
C SER A 93 -9.43 4.58 -4.27
N GLN A 94 -9.29 5.62 -5.09
CA GLN A 94 -10.37 6.57 -5.37
C GLN A 94 -11.51 5.92 -6.16
N LEU A 95 -11.20 5.10 -7.16
CA LEU A 95 -12.19 4.35 -7.94
C LEU A 95 -12.98 3.38 -7.06
N MET A 96 -12.32 2.65 -6.15
CA MET A 96 -13.01 1.78 -5.19
C MET A 96 -13.98 2.56 -4.29
N LYS A 97 -13.57 3.75 -3.82
CA LYS A 97 -14.45 4.62 -3.03
C LYS A 97 -15.64 5.11 -3.83
N ASN A 98 -15.43 5.54 -5.07
CA ASN A 98 -16.50 5.97 -5.97
C ASN A 98 -17.50 4.81 -6.23
N GLN A 99 -16.98 3.60 -6.47
CA GLN A 99 -17.80 2.41 -6.65
C GLN A 99 -18.66 2.13 -5.40
N CYS A 100 -18.11 2.24 -4.20
CA CYS A 100 -18.88 2.06 -2.96
C CYS A 100 -20.00 3.09 -2.81
N ASN A 101 -19.73 4.37 -3.11
CA ASN A 101 -20.74 5.43 -3.03
C ASN A 101 -21.89 5.19 -4.01
N VAL A 102 -21.58 4.91 -5.27
CA VAL A 102 -22.60 4.61 -6.30
C VAL A 102 -23.44 3.41 -5.88
N MET A 103 -22.80 2.38 -5.32
CA MET A 103 -23.49 1.18 -4.89
C MET A 103 -24.46 1.45 -3.72
N GLN A 104 -24.06 2.28 -2.76
CA GLN A 104 -24.94 2.73 -1.67
C GLN A 104 -26.13 3.54 -2.19
N GLU A 105 -25.90 4.44 -3.16
CA GLU A 105 -26.97 5.21 -3.79
C GLU A 105 -27.97 4.33 -4.53
N ILE A 106 -27.48 3.33 -5.28
CA ILE A 106 -28.34 2.35 -5.95
C ILE A 106 -29.22 1.62 -4.94
N MET A 107 -28.66 1.13 -3.82
CA MET A 107 -29.43 0.44 -2.78
C MET A 107 -30.54 1.33 -2.22
N VAL A 108 -30.24 2.59 -1.91
CA VAL A 108 -31.24 3.53 -1.41
C VAL A 108 -32.34 3.73 -2.46
N LEU A 109 -31.99 3.92 -3.73
CA LEU A 109 -32.96 4.20 -4.79
C LEU A 109 -33.83 2.99 -5.15
N THR A 110 -33.29 1.77 -5.16
CA THR A 110 -34.07 0.57 -5.50
C THR A 110 -35.00 0.18 -4.36
N LEU A 111 -34.50 0.18 -3.12
CA LEU A 111 -35.24 -0.33 -1.97
C LEU A 111 -36.24 0.67 -1.39
N THR A 112 -36.08 1.97 -1.65
CA THR A 112 -37.09 2.96 -1.24
C THR A 112 -38.32 2.99 -2.16
N ARG A 113 -38.21 2.50 -3.40
CA ARG A 113 -39.27 2.50 -4.41
C ARG A 113 -40.23 1.32 -4.34
N GLU A 114 -39.83 0.21 -3.73
CA GLU A 114 -40.71 -0.95 -3.49
C GLU A 114 -41.62 -0.68 -2.28
N THR A 115 -42.70 0.04 -2.54
CA THR A 115 -43.73 0.39 -1.56
C THR A 115 -44.73 -0.76 -1.43
N GLU A 116 -44.62 -1.55 -0.37
CA GLU A 116 -45.81 -2.05 0.37
C GLU A 116 -45.46 -2.69 1.72
N HIS A 117 -44.24 -3.22 1.92
CA HIS A 117 -43.79 -3.68 3.25
C HIS A 117 -42.27 -3.47 3.42
N ARG A 118 -41.86 -2.29 3.87
CA ARG A 118 -40.43 -2.02 4.14
C ARG A 118 -40.00 -2.81 5.37
N LYS A 119 -39.10 -3.78 5.20
CA LYS A 119 -38.41 -4.47 6.29
C LYS A 119 -37.01 -3.92 6.44
N CYS A 120 -36.48 -3.91 7.67
CA CYS A 120 -35.08 -3.58 7.92
C CYS A 120 -34.17 -4.53 7.12
N MET A 121 -33.11 -4.01 6.49
CA MET A 121 -32.16 -4.84 5.73
C MET A 121 -31.30 -5.80 6.57
N HIS A 122 -31.37 -5.71 7.90
CA HIS A 122 -30.67 -6.66 8.75
C HIS A 122 -31.39 -8.01 8.71
N ASP A 123 -30.65 -9.08 8.42
CA ASP A 123 -31.20 -10.44 8.38
C ASP A 123 -31.96 -10.76 9.67
N ASN A 124 -33.14 -11.36 9.52
CA ASN A 124 -34.06 -11.73 10.60
C ASN A 124 -34.55 -10.55 11.47
N CYS A 125 -34.52 -9.32 10.95
CA CYS A 125 -35.14 -8.17 11.62
C CYS A 125 -36.57 -7.94 11.13
N ASP A 126 -37.53 -8.08 12.05
CA ASP A 126 -38.95 -7.82 11.76
C ASP A 126 -39.39 -6.38 12.04
N MET A 127 -38.46 -5.49 12.40
CA MET A 127 -38.80 -4.08 12.62
C MET A 127 -38.82 -3.29 11.31
N GLU A 128 -39.77 -2.36 11.23
CA GLU A 128 -39.85 -1.42 10.12
C GLU A 128 -38.67 -0.42 10.17
N PRO A 129 -38.08 -0.09 9.02
CA PRO A 129 -37.06 0.95 8.93
C PRO A 129 -37.70 2.34 9.05
N TYR A 130 -36.88 3.34 9.37
CA TYR A 130 -37.35 4.73 9.36
C TYR A 130 -37.80 5.16 7.97
N GLU A 131 -38.70 6.14 7.89
CA GLU A 131 -39.10 6.74 6.62
C GLU A 131 -37.86 7.26 5.87
N GLY A 132 -37.66 6.80 4.63
CA GLY A 132 -36.50 7.17 3.81
C GLY A 132 -35.19 6.45 4.16
N HIS A 133 -35.22 5.47 5.07
CA HIS A 133 -34.04 4.74 5.51
C HIS A 133 -34.14 3.24 5.21
N LEU A 134 -32.99 2.57 5.20
CA LEU A 134 -32.87 1.13 4.95
C LEU A 134 -32.91 0.29 6.24
N LEU A 135 -32.66 0.92 7.40
CA LEU A 135 -32.51 0.26 8.69
C LEU A 135 -33.47 0.81 9.74
N CYS A 136 -33.78 -0.01 10.74
CA CYS A 136 -34.54 0.37 11.92
C CYS A 136 -33.64 1.01 12.99
N TRP A 137 -34.26 1.56 14.03
CA TRP A 137 -33.56 2.21 15.15
C TRP A 137 -32.56 1.33 15.90
N ARG A 138 -32.67 0.00 15.86
CA ARG A 138 -31.66 -0.87 16.49
C ARG A 138 -30.42 -1.07 15.63
N HIS A 139 -30.54 -0.93 14.31
CA HIS A 139 -29.47 -1.26 13.38
C HIS A 139 -28.87 -0.02 12.67
N HIS A 140 -29.47 1.16 12.81
CA HIS A 140 -29.17 2.40 12.05
C HIS A 140 -27.73 2.97 12.12
N GLU A 141 -26.79 2.32 12.80
CA GLU A 141 -25.37 2.71 12.80
C GLU A 141 -24.44 1.50 12.68
N GLN A 142 -24.97 0.30 12.39
CA GLN A 142 -24.19 -0.93 12.34
C GLN A 142 -24.30 -1.60 10.97
N CYS A 143 -23.15 -2.02 10.44
CA CYS A 143 -23.10 -2.76 9.18
C CYS A 143 -23.88 -4.07 9.28
N CYS A 144 -24.89 -4.25 8.42
CA CYS A 144 -25.76 -5.43 8.39
C CYS A 144 -25.11 -6.67 7.76
N TYR A 145 -23.77 -6.71 7.69
CA TYR A 145 -23.06 -7.86 7.15
C TYR A 145 -22.84 -8.89 8.25
N SER A 146 -23.37 -10.08 8.05
CA SER A 146 -23.07 -11.27 8.84
C SER A 146 -22.65 -12.41 7.92
N ASP A 147 -21.50 -13.03 8.20
CA ASP A 147 -21.15 -14.30 7.57
C ASP A 147 -21.75 -15.45 8.38
N ASN A 148 -22.28 -16.47 7.69
CA ASN A 148 -23.15 -17.59 8.11
C ASN A 148 -22.78 -18.28 9.45
N CYS A 149 -22.83 -17.55 10.58
CA CYS A 149 -23.34 -17.94 11.89
C CYS A 149 -22.82 -17.08 13.06
N TYR A 150 -21.71 -16.32 13.00
CA TYR A 150 -21.20 -15.63 14.22
C TYR A 150 -20.38 -14.34 14.01
N ASN A 151 -20.03 -13.97 12.77
CA ASN A 151 -19.19 -12.80 12.51
C ASN A 151 -20.03 -11.66 11.95
N THR A 152 -20.54 -10.81 12.83
CA THR A 152 -21.14 -9.52 12.47
C THR A 152 -20.05 -8.48 12.28
N CYS A 153 -20.20 -7.64 11.27
CA CYS A 153 -19.30 -6.51 11.09
C CYS A 153 -19.51 -5.47 12.21
N ASP A 154 -18.44 -5.14 12.92
CA ASP A 154 -18.41 -4.16 14.02
C ASP A 154 -18.30 -2.70 13.54
N LYS A 155 -18.18 -2.49 12.23
CA LYS A 155 -18.00 -1.16 11.67
C LYS A 155 -19.28 -0.34 11.76
N ARG A 156 -19.11 0.89 12.25
CA ARG A 156 -20.14 1.90 12.17
C ARG A 156 -20.37 2.35 10.72
N ILE A 157 -21.63 2.60 10.39
CA ILE A 157 -22.06 3.09 9.09
C ILE A 157 -22.86 4.39 9.26
N LYS A 158 -23.05 5.14 8.17
CA LYS A 158 -23.92 6.32 8.21
C LYS A 158 -25.38 5.89 8.32
N VAL A 159 -26.21 6.77 8.88
CA VAL A 159 -27.64 6.54 9.15
C VAL A 159 -28.43 6.06 7.92
N ASN A 160 -28.04 6.48 6.72
CA ASN A 160 -28.72 6.11 5.47
C ASN A 160 -28.10 4.90 4.74
N GLN A 161 -27.12 4.23 5.35
CA GLN A 161 -26.45 3.07 4.78
C GLN A 161 -26.92 1.80 5.49
N ALA A 162 -26.86 0.66 4.79
CA ALA A 162 -27.06 -0.66 5.39
C ALA A 162 -25.74 -1.42 5.60
N TYR A 163 -24.72 -1.14 4.76
CA TYR A 163 -23.44 -1.83 4.76
C TYR A 163 -22.28 -0.83 4.72
N CYS A 164 -21.16 -1.18 5.35
CA CYS A 164 -19.93 -0.40 5.23
C CYS A 164 -19.27 -0.59 3.85
N ASP A 165 -18.31 0.26 3.51
CA ASP A 165 -17.61 0.23 2.21
C ASP A 165 -17.00 -1.14 1.88
N LYS A 166 -16.60 -1.94 2.89
CA LYS A 166 -16.08 -3.29 2.66
C LYS A 166 -17.17 -4.30 2.28
N HIS A 167 -18.39 -4.10 2.73
CA HIS A 167 -19.47 -5.09 2.64
C HIS A 167 -20.60 -4.69 1.69
N VAL A 168 -20.67 -3.42 1.24
CA VAL A 168 -21.71 -2.98 0.28
C VAL A 168 -21.71 -3.81 -1.00
N LEU A 169 -20.53 -4.25 -1.46
CA LEU A 169 -20.40 -5.09 -2.65
C LEU A 169 -20.87 -6.54 -2.43
N HIS A 170 -20.97 -7.01 -1.18
CA HIS A 170 -21.46 -8.36 -0.90
C HIS A 170 -22.96 -8.48 -1.17
N TYR A 171 -23.74 -7.42 -0.98
CA TYR A 171 -25.17 -7.41 -1.27
C TYR A 171 -25.49 -7.67 -2.75
N PHE A 172 -24.64 -7.17 -3.66
CA PHE A 172 -24.86 -7.30 -5.11
C PHE A 172 -24.22 -8.54 -5.73
N LYS A 173 -23.53 -9.37 -4.94
CA LYS A 173 -23.05 -10.68 -5.39
C LYS A 173 -24.23 -11.65 -5.32
N VAL A 174 -25.05 -11.63 -6.37
CA VAL A 174 -26.03 -12.69 -6.68
C VAL A 174 -25.30 -13.88 -7.29
#